data_AF-A0A8T4ZVF3-F1
#
_entry.id   AF-A0A8T4ZVF3-F1
#
_cell.length_a   1.000
_cell.length_b   1.000
_cell.length_c   1.000
_cell.angle_alpha   90.00
_cell.angle_beta   90.00
_cell.angle_gamma   90.00
#
_symmetry.space_group_name_H-M   'P 1'
#
loop_
_entity.id
_entity.type
_entity.pdbx_description
1 polymer ?
#
loop_
_entity_poly.entity_id
_entity_poly.type
_entity_poly.pdbx_seq_one_letter_code
_entity_poly.pdbx_strand_id
1 'polypeptide(L)' 'MLYLGSTKHYVCRRCGLSLTLQEIVEVREKIREKTGRGDEEQKRVRKEYLQWWLSRKK' A
#
# COMPACT_ATOMS: atom_id res chain seq x y z
N MET A 1 1.59 18.68 2.38
CA MET A 1 2.31 18.96 1.13
C MET A 1 2.17 20.44 0.83
N LEU A 2 3.16 21.05 0.21
CA LEU A 2 3.10 22.41 -0.33
C LEU A 2 2.90 22.29 -1.84
N TYR A 3 2.03 23.11 -2.43
CA TYR A 3 1.85 23.14 -3.88
C TYR A 3 2.64 24.31 -4.48
N LEU A 4 3.49 24.00 -5.45
CA LEU A 4 4.26 24.98 -6.21
C LEU A 4 3.56 25.19 -7.55
N GLY A 5 2.82 26.30 -7.68
CA GLY A 5 2.04 26.61 -8.87
C GLY A 5 2.87 26.88 -10.12
N SER A 6 4.12 27.35 -9.97
CA SER A 6 5.04 27.62 -11.08
C SER A 6 5.43 26.35 -11.83
N THR A 7 5.69 25.27 -11.10
CA THR A 7 6.09 23.98 -11.67
C THR A 7 4.96 22.96 -11.69
N LYS A 8 3.79 23.26 -11.08
CA LYS A 8 2.69 22.32 -10.87
C LYS A 8 3.10 21.06 -10.07
N HIS A 9 4.04 21.23 -9.13
CA HIS A 9 4.52 20.15 -8.28
C HIS A 9 3.99 20.26 -6.85
N TYR A 10 3.88 19.10 -6.18
CA TYR A 10 3.58 18.94 -4.77
C TYR A 10 4.84 18.55 -4.02
N VAL A 11 5.22 19.34 -3.03
CA VAL A 11 6.42 19.13 -2.21
C VAL A 11 6.03 18.59 -0.82
N CYS A 12 6.67 17.52 -0.39
CA CYS A 12 6.52 17.01 0.96
C CYS A 12 7.24 17.90 1.98
N ARG A 13 6.53 18.38 3.01
CA ARG A 13 7.11 19.23 4.07
C ARG A 13 8.14 18.52 4.96
N ARG A 14 8.12 17.18 4.97
CA ARG A 14 8.95 16.39 5.90
C ARG A 14 10.24 15.89 5.26
N CYS A 15 10.20 15.51 3.98
CA CYS A 15 11.35 14.95 3.27
C CYS A 15 11.79 15.75 2.03
N GLY A 16 11.06 16.81 1.65
CA GLY A 16 11.41 17.63 0.49
C GLY A 16 11.08 17.01 -0.88
N LEU A 17 10.50 15.81 -0.92
CA LEU A 17 10.14 15.14 -2.18
C LEU A 17 9.14 15.97 -2.99
N SER A 18 9.50 16.35 -4.22
CA SER A 18 8.63 17.03 -5.17
C SER A 18 8.07 16.04 -6.18
N LEU A 19 6.74 15.95 -6.28
CA LEU A 19 6.04 15.07 -7.21
C LEU A 19 4.93 15.83 -7.92
N THR A 20 4.68 15.49 -9.17
CA THR A 20 3.47 15.87 -9.90
C THR A 20 2.26 15.09 -9.39
N LEU A 21 1.05 15.53 -9.77
CA LEU A 21 -0.17 14.81 -9.42
C LEU A 21 -0.18 13.36 -9.95
N GLN A 22 0.30 13.17 -11.19
CA GLN A 22 0.34 11.86 -11.83
C GLN A 22 1.27 10.90 -11.07
N GLU A 23 2.48 11.35 -10.73
CA GLU A 23 3.43 10.54 -9.96
C GLU A 23 2.88 10.16 -8.57
N ILE A 24 2.12 11.05 -7.92
CA ILE A 24 1.46 10.73 -6.64
C ILE A 24 0.46 9.58 -6.82
N VAL A 25 -0.32 9.58 -7.89
CA VAL A 25 -1.28 8.51 -8.19
C VAL A 25 -0.54 7.19 -8.42
N GLU A 26 0.48 7.20 -9.28
CA GLU A 26 1.27 6.01 -9.61
C GLU A 26 1.97 5.41 -8.37
N VAL A 27 2.55 6.25 -7.51
CA VAL A 27 3.18 5.80 -6.26
C VAL A 27 2.16 5.19 -5.32
N ARG A 28 0.97 5.79 -5.20
CA ARG A 28 -0.11 5.24 -4.36
C ARG A 28 -0.62 3.91 -4.89
N GLU A 29 -0.77 3.75 -6.20
CA GLU A 29 -1.17 2.50 -6.81
C GLU A 29 -0.14 1.40 -6.58
N LYS A 30 1.16 1.69 -6.79
CA LYS A 30 2.25 0.74 -6.50
C LYS A 30 2.28 0.30 -5.04
N ILE A 31 2.04 1.23 -4.11
CA ILE A 31 1.97 0.88 -2.67
C ILE A 31 0.76 -0.02 -2.41
N ARG A 32 -0.41 0.32 -2.96
CA ARG A 32 -1.63 -0.49 -2.80
C ARG A 32 -1.45 -1.90 -3.37
N GLU A 33 -0.83 -2.05 -4.53
CA GLU A 33 -0.58 -3.37 -5.12
C GLU A 33 0.36 -4.21 -4.25
N LYS A 34 1.45 -3.60 -3.73
CA LYS A 34 2.38 -4.28 -2.83
C LYS A 34 1.72 -4.72 -1.53
N THR A 35 0.95 -3.85 -0.89
CA THR A 35 0.25 -4.18 0.36
C THR A 35 -0.85 -5.21 0.13
N GLY A 36 -1.61 -5.09 -0.96
CA GLY A 36 -2.68 -6.03 -1.30
C GLY A 36 -2.19 -7.47 -1.46
N ARG A 37 -1.05 -7.68 -2.13
CA ARG A 37 -0.44 -9.02 -2.25
C ARG A 37 -0.04 -9.61 -0.90
N GLY A 38 0.52 -8.80 0.00
CA GLY A 38 0.88 -9.24 1.35
C GLY A 38 -0.34 -9.63 2.20
N ASP A 39 -1.43 -8.86 2.09
CA ASP A 39 -2.68 -9.14 2.82
C ASP A 39 -3.38 -10.41 2.35
N GLU A 40 -3.31 -10.73 1.05
CA GLU A 40 -3.87 -11.95 0.49
C GLU A 40 -3.14 -13.20 0.98
N GLU A 41 -1.82 -13.17 0.98
CA GLU A 41 -0.98 -14.27 1.47
C GLU A 41 -1.26 -14.53 2.97
N GLN A 42 -1.30 -13.48 3.79
CA GLN A 42 -1.61 -13.60 5.22
C GLN A 42 -3.03 -14.15 5.47
N LYS A 43 -4.01 -13.77 4.63
CA LYS A 43 -5.38 -14.31 4.71
C LYS A 43 -5.42 -15.80 4.36
N ARG A 44 -4.63 -16.27 3.38
CA ARG A 44 -4.54 -17.70 3.02
C ARG A 44 -3.97 -18.51 4.17
N VAL A 45 -2.82 -18.10 4.70
CA VAL A 45 -2.17 -18.80 5.82
C VAL A 45 -3.08 -18.86 7.05
N ARG A 46 -3.79 -17.77 7.38
CA ARG A 46 -4.77 -17.77 8.48
C ARG A 46 -5.92 -18.74 8.24
N LYS A 47 -6.45 -18.81 7.02
CA LYS A 47 -7.53 -19.75 6.66
C LYS A 47 -7.06 -21.20 6.77
N GLU A 48 -5.88 -21.52 6.22
CA GLU A 48 -5.30 -22.85 6.28
C GLU A 48 -5.02 -23.28 7.72
N TYR A 49 -4.44 -22.40 8.53
CA TYR A 49 -4.23 -22.64 9.95
C TYR A 49 -5.55 -22.90 10.70
N LEU A 50 -6.58 -22.10 10.41
CA LEU A 50 -7.91 -22.27 11.01
C LEU A 50 -8.53 -23.62 10.64
N GLN A 51 -8.42 -24.04 9.38
CA GLN A 51 -8.90 -25.33 8.89
C GLN A 51 -8.14 -26.50 9.53
N TRP A 52 -6.80 -26.41 9.62
CA TRP A 52 -5.98 -27.39 10.31
C TRP A 52 -6.35 -27.52 11.80
N TRP A 53 -6.58 -26.39 12.47
CA TRP A 53 -6.94 -26.39 13.88
C TRP A 53 -8.35 -26.98 14.12
N LEU A 54 -9.32 -26.63 13.27
CA LEU A 54 -10.68 -27.18 13.35
C LEU A 54 -10.74 -28.67 13.04
N SER A 55 -9.94 -29.15 12.08
CA SER A 55 -9.88 -30.58 11.74
C SER A 55 -9.27 -31.43 12.86
N ARG A 56 -8.39 -30.88 13.68
CA ARG A 56 -7.79 -31.55 14.84
C ARG A 56 -8.69 -31.57 16.09
N LYS A 57 -9.78 -30.80 16.08
CA LYS A 57 -10.75 -30.72 17.18
C LYS A 57 -11.96 -31.66 17.00
N LYS A 58 -12.04 -32.31 15.84
CA LYS A 58 -12.98 -33.40 15.52
C LYS A 58 -12.31 -34.74 15.74
#